data_AF-A0A679K118-F1
#
_entry.id   AF-A0A679K118-F1
#
_cell.length_a   1.000
_cell.length_b   1.000
_cell.length_c   1.000
_cell.angle_alpha   90.00
_cell.angle_beta   90.00
_cell.angle_gamma   90.00
#
_symmetry.space_group_name_H-M   'P 1'
#
loop_
_entity.id
_entity.type
_entity.pdbx_description
1 polymer ?
#
loop_
_entity_poly.entity_id
_entity_poly.type
_entity_poly.pdbx_seq_one_letter_code
_entity_poly.pdbx_strand_id
1 'polypeptide(L)'
;MAAQPELAKLPAGNADKPDPKVQAQAVAIAKKNGFASVDDLQDAADSVEAVLDGVDPETKTYVGVVPLLKKQVAAIEADTKMKPKDKAAALKDINEAIAAGEPTKPSDGNIALVTKNIDKLGQMAGGGQ
;
A
#
# COMPACT_ATOMS: atom_id res chain seq x y z
N MET A 1 -13.99 7.69 -7.80
CA MET A 1 -13.79 6.65 -6.77
C MET A 1 -15.10 6.48 -6.02
N ALA A 2 -15.84 5.41 -6.31
CA ALA A 2 -17.10 5.07 -5.63
C ALA A 2 -17.14 3.61 -5.15
N ALA A 3 -16.24 2.73 -5.64
CA ALA A 3 -16.21 1.31 -5.27
C ALA A 3 -15.86 1.07 -3.79
N GLN A 4 -14.82 1.73 -3.26
CA GLN A 4 -14.33 1.51 -1.89
C GLN A 4 -15.41 1.69 -0.80
N PRO A 5 -16.20 2.78 -0.77
CA PRO A 5 -17.26 2.93 0.22
C PRO A 5 -18.46 2.01 0.01
N GLU A 6 -18.69 1.47 -1.20
CA GLU A 6 -19.76 0.47 -1.43
C GLU A 6 -19.31 -0.93 -1.01
N LEU A 7 -18.06 -1.31 -1.26
CA LEU A 7 -17.48 -2.59 -0.82
C LEU A 7 -17.34 -2.68 0.70
N ALA A 8 -16.95 -1.58 1.36
CA ALA A 8 -16.82 -1.53 2.83
C ALA A 8 -18.16 -1.68 3.57
N LYS A 9 -19.30 -1.52 2.87
CA LYS A 9 -20.65 -1.70 3.43
C LYS A 9 -21.18 -3.13 3.30
N LEU A 10 -20.46 -4.00 2.59
CA LEU A 10 -20.85 -5.40 2.48
C LEU A 10 -20.69 -6.07 3.86
N PRO A 11 -21.70 -6.83 4.31
CA PRO A 11 -21.57 -7.55 5.58
C PRO A 11 -20.39 -8.51 5.48
N ALA A 12 -19.50 -8.48 6.47
CA ALA A 12 -18.42 -9.45 6.60
C ALA A 12 -19.04 -10.84 6.79
N GLY A 13 -19.24 -11.57 5.69
CA GLY A 13 -19.50 -13.00 5.75
C GLY A 13 -18.33 -13.69 6.44
N ASN A 14 -18.56 -14.86 7.04
CA ASN A 14 -17.50 -15.67 7.61
C ASN A 14 -16.31 -15.75 6.63
N ALA A 15 -15.10 -15.37 7.07
CA ALA A 15 -13.91 -15.32 6.22
C ALA A 15 -13.62 -16.67 5.52
N ASP A 16 -14.04 -17.78 6.14
CA ASP A 16 -13.93 -19.14 5.59
C ASP A 16 -14.88 -19.42 4.41
N LYS A 17 -16.07 -18.78 4.36
CA LYS A 17 -17.06 -18.91 3.29
C LYS A 17 -17.89 -17.63 3.19
N PRO A 18 -17.46 -16.63 2.39
CA PRO A 18 -18.26 -15.44 2.17
C PRO A 18 -19.62 -15.82 1.57
N ASP A 19 -20.71 -15.28 2.12
CA ASP A 19 -22.06 -15.56 1.66
C ASP A 19 -22.17 -15.29 0.14
N PRO A 20 -22.78 -16.19 -0.66
CA PRO A 20 -22.82 -16.04 -2.11
C PRO A 20 -23.53 -14.75 -2.58
N LYS A 21 -24.47 -14.19 -1.79
CA LYS A 21 -25.09 -12.89 -2.09
C LYS A 21 -24.13 -11.74 -1.83
N VAL A 22 -23.22 -11.87 -0.88
CA VAL A 22 -22.17 -10.88 -0.60
C VAL A 22 -21.13 -10.89 -1.72
N GLN A 23 -20.70 -12.07 -2.16
CA GLN A 23 -19.79 -12.21 -3.30
C GLN A 23 -20.40 -11.63 -4.59
N ALA A 24 -21.68 -11.92 -4.88
CA ALA A 24 -22.36 -11.39 -6.05
C ALA A 24 -22.45 -9.86 -6.03
N GLN A 25 -22.67 -9.25 -4.86
CA GLN A 25 -22.67 -7.79 -4.71
C GLN A 25 -21.28 -7.19 -4.90
N ALA A 26 -20.24 -7.80 -4.34
CA ALA A 26 -18.86 -7.36 -4.53
C ALA A 26 -18.46 -7.38 -6.01
N VAL A 27 -18.79 -8.46 -6.73
CA VAL A 27 -18.56 -8.58 -8.18
C VAL A 27 -19.35 -7.52 -8.96
N ALA A 28 -20.61 -7.27 -8.58
CA ALA A 28 -21.43 -6.24 -9.24
C ALA A 28 -20.86 -4.83 -9.05
N ILE A 29 -20.36 -4.51 -7.85
CA ILE A 29 -19.71 -3.23 -7.55
C ILE A 29 -18.40 -3.10 -8.34
N ALA A 30 -17.57 -4.15 -8.36
CA ALA A 30 -16.31 -4.16 -9.12
C ALA A 30 -16.58 -3.90 -10.61
N LYS A 31 -17.51 -4.65 -11.22
CA LYS A 31 -17.91 -4.49 -12.62
C LYS A 31 -18.50 -3.11 -12.92
N LYS A 32 -19.35 -2.58 -12.04
CA LYS A 32 -19.91 -1.22 -12.17
C LYS A 32 -18.82 -0.13 -12.21
N ASN A 33 -17.67 -0.39 -11.60
CA ASN A 33 -16.53 0.54 -11.58
C ASN A 33 -15.45 0.20 -12.62
N GLY A 34 -15.72 -0.73 -13.54
CA GLY A 34 -14.85 -1.05 -14.67
C GLY A 34 -13.85 -2.18 -14.42
N PHE A 35 -13.89 -2.84 -13.26
CA PHE A 35 -13.05 -4.00 -12.96
C PHE A 35 -13.69 -5.28 -13.49
N ALA A 36 -12.87 -6.23 -13.94
CA ALA A 36 -13.37 -7.50 -14.46
C ALA A 36 -13.97 -8.38 -13.34
N SER A 37 -13.36 -8.31 -12.15
CA SER A 37 -13.60 -9.17 -10.99
C SER A 37 -13.28 -8.44 -9.69
N VAL A 38 -13.58 -9.05 -8.54
CA VAL A 38 -13.08 -8.57 -7.25
C VAL A 38 -11.57 -8.76 -7.14
N ASP A 39 -11.03 -9.84 -7.69
CA ASP A 39 -9.57 -10.08 -7.77
C ASP A 39 -8.87 -8.99 -8.58
N ASP A 40 -9.41 -8.61 -9.73
CA ASP A 40 -8.87 -7.52 -10.58
C ASP A 40 -8.86 -6.16 -9.85
N LEU A 41 -9.82 -5.94 -8.95
CA LEU A 41 -9.81 -4.79 -8.06
C LEU A 41 -8.74 -4.91 -6.96
N GLN A 42 -8.53 -6.10 -6.41
CA GLN A 42 -7.49 -6.37 -5.41
C GLN A 42 -6.10 -6.19 -6.02
N ASP A 43 -5.84 -6.78 -7.20
CA ASP A 43 -4.59 -6.61 -7.95
C ASP A 43 -4.29 -5.13 -8.23
N ALA A 44 -5.32 -4.34 -8.57
CA ALA A 44 -5.18 -2.91 -8.76
C ALA A 44 -4.85 -2.17 -7.45
N ALA A 45 -5.42 -2.58 -6.32
CA ALA A 45 -5.12 -2.02 -5.00
C ALA A 45 -3.69 -2.38 -4.56
N ASP A 46 -3.29 -3.64 -4.70
CA ASP A 46 -1.93 -4.13 -4.41
C ASP A 46 -0.91 -3.41 -5.29
N SER A 47 -1.21 -3.15 -6.56
CA SER A 47 -0.33 -2.34 -7.41
C SER A 47 -0.21 -0.90 -6.95
N VAL A 48 -1.24 -0.31 -6.34
CA VAL A 48 -1.14 1.05 -5.78
C VAL A 48 -0.28 1.03 -4.53
N GLU A 49 -0.49 0.06 -3.64
CA GLU A 49 0.31 -0.12 -2.41
C GLU A 49 1.79 -0.35 -2.73
N ALA A 50 2.08 -1.23 -3.69
CA ALA A 50 3.46 -1.50 -4.13
C ALA A 50 4.17 -0.25 -4.68
N VAL A 51 3.44 0.67 -5.32
CA VAL A 51 4.03 1.96 -5.72
C VAL A 51 4.26 2.83 -4.49
N LEU A 52 3.28 2.94 -3.60
CA LEU A 52 3.39 3.77 -2.39
C LEU A 52 4.54 3.33 -1.48
N ASP A 53 4.81 2.03 -1.37
CA ASP A 53 5.94 1.49 -0.61
C ASP A 53 7.30 1.96 -1.14
N GLY A 54 7.39 2.26 -2.44
CA GLY A 54 8.58 2.79 -3.09
C GLY A 54 8.60 4.30 -3.23
N VAL A 55 7.59 5.03 -2.73
CA VAL A 55 7.50 6.49 -2.81
C VAL A 55 8.16 7.13 -1.60
N ASP A 56 9.06 8.07 -1.86
CA ASP A 56 9.59 8.94 -0.82
C ASP A 56 8.51 9.93 -0.37
N PRO A 57 8.16 9.97 0.94
CA PRO A 57 7.07 10.80 1.42
C PRO A 57 7.39 12.31 1.40
N GLU A 58 8.67 12.70 1.33
CA GLU A 58 9.09 14.10 1.29
C GLU A 58 9.06 14.64 -0.14
N THR A 59 9.63 13.90 -1.09
CA THR A 59 9.70 14.33 -2.50
C THR A 59 8.50 13.89 -3.33
N LYS A 60 7.68 12.97 -2.82
CA LYS A 60 6.54 12.34 -3.51
C LYS A 60 6.93 11.66 -4.82
N THR A 61 8.19 11.21 -4.91
CA THR A 61 8.73 10.51 -6.08
C THR A 61 8.94 9.04 -5.76
N TYR A 62 8.67 8.16 -6.72
CA TYR A 62 9.06 6.77 -6.61
C TYR A 62 10.59 6.66 -6.71
N VAL A 63 11.20 6.17 -5.64
CA VAL A 63 12.64 5.91 -5.54
C VAL A 63 12.95 4.43 -5.32
N GLY A 64 11.95 3.61 -5.01
CA GLY A 64 12.08 2.18 -4.70
C GLY A 64 12.16 1.90 -3.20
N VAL A 65 11.79 0.68 -2.81
CA VAL A 65 11.70 0.26 -1.41
C VAL A 65 13.08 0.21 -0.74
N VAL A 66 14.07 -0.41 -1.37
CA VAL A 66 15.41 -0.56 -0.78
C VAL A 66 16.12 0.80 -0.57
N PRO A 67 16.06 1.76 -1.51
CA PRO A 67 16.56 3.11 -1.27
C PRO A 67 15.90 3.80 -0.07
N LEU A 68 14.58 3.63 0.13
CA LEU A 68 13.88 4.17 1.30
C LEU A 68 14.33 3.48 2.60
N LEU A 69 14.48 2.16 2.60
CA LEU A 69 14.98 1.43 3.75
C LEU A 69 16.40 1.89 4.14
N LYS A 70 17.29 2.15 3.18
CA LYS A 70 18.62 2.72 3.44
C LYS A 70 18.55 4.13 4.04
N LYS A 71 17.63 4.97 3.56
CA LYS A 71 17.38 6.30 4.14
C LYS A 71 16.87 6.17 5.59
N GLN A 72 15.99 5.22 5.86
CA GLN A 72 15.50 4.92 7.21
C GLN A 72 16.62 4.43 8.14
N VAL A 73 17.53 3.57 7.68
CA VAL A 73 18.75 3.18 8.44
C VAL A 73 19.53 4.42 8.85
N ALA A 74 19.87 5.31 7.91
CA ALA A 74 20.63 6.51 8.22
C ALA A 74 19.92 7.43 9.24
N ALA A 75 18.59 7.55 9.13
CA ALA A 75 17.80 8.32 10.09
C ALA A 75 17.82 7.69 11.50
N ILE A 76 17.68 6.37 11.60
CA ILE A 76 17.72 5.62 12.87
C ILE A 76 19.12 5.69 13.49
N GLU A 77 20.18 5.58 12.69
CA GLU A 77 21.55 5.73 13.17
C GLU A 77 21.79 7.12 13.76
N ALA A 78 21.31 8.16 13.09
CA ALA A 78 21.40 9.55 13.53
C ALA A 78 20.50 9.89 14.74
N ASP A 79 19.44 9.11 15.02
CA ASP A 79 18.50 9.41 16.09
C ASP A 79 19.11 9.14 17.49
N THR A 80 19.50 10.19 18.18
CA THR A 80 20.08 10.13 19.53
C THR A 80 19.04 9.89 20.65
N LYS A 81 17.75 9.96 20.33
CA LYS A 81 16.64 9.80 21.29
C LYS A 81 16.15 8.35 21.38
N MET A 82 16.46 7.51 20.40
CA MET A 82 16.11 6.09 20.44
C MET A 82 16.94 5.34 21.49
N LYS A 83 16.28 4.43 22.23
CA LYS A 83 17.00 3.53 23.14
C LYS A 83 17.89 2.59 22.34
N PRO A 84 19.10 2.24 22.84
CA PRO A 84 20.04 1.39 22.11
C PRO A 84 19.44 0.04 21.67
N LYS A 85 18.59 -0.56 22.52
CA LYS A 85 17.93 -1.83 22.22
C LYS A 85 16.92 -1.71 21.08
N ASP A 86 16.08 -0.67 21.09
CA ASP A 86 15.06 -0.44 20.06
C ASP A 86 15.72 -0.06 18.73
N LYS A 87 16.79 0.74 18.79
CA LYS A 87 17.63 1.06 17.63
C LYS A 87 18.23 -0.21 17.00
N ALA A 88 18.85 -1.07 17.81
CA ALA A 88 19.46 -2.30 17.32
C ALA A 88 18.45 -3.26 16.68
N ALA A 89 17.24 -3.37 17.28
CA ALA A 89 16.16 -4.17 16.71
C ALA A 89 15.69 -3.61 15.36
N ALA A 90 15.36 -2.32 15.30
CA ALA A 90 14.91 -1.68 14.06
C ALA A 90 15.96 -1.76 12.93
N LEU A 91 17.24 -1.54 13.26
CA LEU A 91 18.32 -1.71 12.28
C LEU A 91 18.45 -3.15 11.79
N LYS A 92 18.27 -4.14 12.67
CA LYS A 92 18.29 -5.55 12.28
C LYS A 92 17.16 -5.85 11.28
N ASP A 93 15.92 -5.50 11.63
CA ASP A 93 14.75 -5.76 10.79
C ASP A 93 14.86 -5.07 9.42
N ILE A 94 15.31 -3.81 9.39
CA ILE A 94 15.47 -3.06 8.14
C ILE A 94 16.61 -3.63 7.29
N ASN A 95 17.73 -4.05 7.90
CA ASN A 95 18.82 -4.66 7.14
C ASN A 95 18.44 -6.05 6.58
N GLU A 96 17.63 -6.83 7.30
CA GLU A 96 17.07 -8.08 6.79
C GLU A 96 16.17 -7.81 5.57
N ALA A 97 15.33 -6.78 5.62
CA ALA A 97 14.51 -6.35 4.48
C ALA A 97 15.36 -5.86 3.29
N ILE A 98 16.43 -5.09 3.53
CA ILE A 98 17.37 -4.68 2.48
C ILE A 98 18.05 -5.90 1.84
N ALA A 99 18.41 -6.90 2.64
CA ALA A 99 19.04 -8.14 2.18
C ALA A 99 18.09 -9.02 1.36
N ALA A 100 16.78 -8.96 1.62
CA ALA A 100 15.76 -9.60 0.79
C ALA A 100 15.68 -9.00 -0.63
N GLY A 101 16.18 -7.77 -0.82
CA GLY A 101 16.27 -7.10 -2.10
C GLY A 101 15.03 -6.28 -2.44
N GLU A 102 15.03 -5.73 -3.66
CA GLU A 102 13.90 -4.92 -4.13
C GLU A 102 12.79 -5.82 -4.65
N PRO A 103 11.52 -5.58 -4.26
CA PRO A 103 10.40 -6.26 -4.90
C PRO A 103 10.33 -5.93 -6.39
N THR A 104 9.50 -6.66 -7.14
CA THR A 104 9.31 -6.37 -8.57
C THR A 104 8.84 -4.92 -8.75
N LYS A 105 9.60 -4.15 -9.52
CA LYS A 105 9.29 -2.76 -9.79
C LYS A 105 7.91 -2.64 -10.47
N PRO A 106 6.99 -1.81 -9.95
CA PRO A 106 5.72 -1.53 -10.60
C PRO A 106 5.90 -0.92 -12.00
N SER A 107 4.89 -1.08 -12.86
CA SER A 107 4.91 -0.50 -14.20
C SER A 107 4.99 1.03 -14.16
N ASP A 108 5.72 1.65 -15.11
CA ASP A 108 5.92 3.11 -15.14
C ASP A 108 4.61 3.89 -15.23
N GLY A 109 3.60 3.34 -15.92
CA GLY A 109 2.25 3.93 -15.96
C GLY A 109 1.58 3.98 -14.58
N ASN A 110 1.70 2.91 -13.79
CA ASN A 110 1.14 2.86 -12.44
C ASN A 110 1.91 3.79 -11.50
N ILE A 111 3.24 3.83 -11.61
CA ILE A 111 4.08 4.77 -10.87
C ILE A 111 3.63 6.22 -11.15
N ALA A 112 3.48 6.59 -12.42
CA ALA A 112 3.06 7.93 -12.81
C ALA A 112 1.65 8.28 -12.32
N LEU A 113 0.71 7.33 -12.38
CA LEU A 113 -0.66 7.55 -11.91
C LEU A 113 -0.74 7.72 -10.40
N VAL A 114 -0.08 6.86 -9.63
CA VAL A 114 -0.09 6.92 -8.17
C VAL A 114 0.61 8.18 -7.70
N THR A 115 1.83 8.47 -8.18
CA THR A 115 2.59 9.66 -7.76
C THR A 115 1.85 10.97 -8.03
N LYS A 116 1.15 11.07 -9.17
CA LYS A 116 0.27 12.20 -9.50
C LYS A 116 -0.92 12.36 -8.54
N ASN A 117 -1.35 11.29 -7.87
CA ASN A 117 -2.54 11.27 -7.01
C ASN A 117 -2.23 11.01 -5.52
N ILE A 118 -0.95 10.99 -5.09
CA ILE A 118 -0.54 10.71 -3.70
C ILE A 118 -1.35 11.52 -2.69
N ASP A 119 -1.51 12.84 -2.90
CA ASP A 119 -2.24 13.70 -1.96
C ASP A 119 -3.71 13.30 -1.81
N LYS A 120 -4.35 12.86 -2.91
CA LYS A 120 -5.73 12.38 -2.85
C LYS A 120 -5.79 11.04 -2.13
N LEU A 121 -4.86 10.14 -2.42
CA LEU A 121 -4.75 8.83 -1.76
C LEU A 121 -4.59 8.99 -0.23
N GLY A 122 -3.73 9.91 0.21
CA GLY A 122 -3.56 10.24 1.64
C GLY A 122 -4.85 10.76 2.29
N GLN A 123 -5.59 11.64 1.61
CA GLN A 123 -6.88 12.14 2.10
C GLN A 123 -7.94 11.03 2.26
N MET A 124 -7.90 10.01 1.40
CA MET A 124 -8.86 8.90 1.45
C MET A 124 -8.46 7.84 2.48
N ALA A 125 -7.17 7.60 2.67
CA ALA A 125 -6.65 6.69 3.70
C ALA A 125 -6.78 7.26 5.12
N GLY A 126 -6.72 8.59 5.27
CA GLY A 126 -6.89 9.27 6.55
C GLY A 126 -8.30 9.27 7.12
N GLY A 127 -9.32 8.90 6.31
CA GLY A 127 -10.72 9.08 6.67
C GLY A 127 -11.08 10.56 6.77
N GLY A 128 -12.16 10.97 6.11
CA GLY A 128 -12.63 12.36 6.18
C GLY A 128 -12.73 12.84 7.63
N GLN A 129 -12.02 13.93 7.93
CA GLN A 129 -12.32 14.75 9.09
C GLN A 129 -13.51 15.66 8.76
#